data_AF-A0A7W0XCE5-F1
#
_entry.id   AF-A0A7W0XCE5-F1
#
_cell.length_a   1.000
_cell.length_b   1.000
_cell.length_c   1.000
_cell.angle_alpha   90.00
_cell.angle_beta   90.00
_cell.angle_gamma   90.00
#
_symmetry.space_group_name_H-M   'P 1'
#
loop_
_entity.id
_entity.type
_entity.pdbx_description
1 polymer ?
#
loop_
_entity_poly.entity_id
_entity_poly.type
_entity_poly.pdbx_seq_one_letter_code
_entity_poly.pdbx_strand_id
1 'polypeptide(L)'
;MKRALIVVIAGLGLVAWVALLFRNEDAVATSAARPWPGGMGTLVAANDRWPPREPNGANEASVKLKSLGNALPKNEGVDNFVAREITQGQLTIGEPPAVPDVSAIRELLLREPIIWERHDEIGDPEAIEMRVMQMTMARALVASALAKARANAPAAWDDLHAGWKLARTLDGHPQMMVQTAALSMARMINAVAWKMPLPVPAWLGELQSRDSVRTLLDSFQHQAASYWRSGARMFPTKWLAGSIEHDRQIAEELFDLTRCDVSTRMNELGTDLSSVWRRAFRYRAEREATANALRVREWKSIDTGSRCSDGEWMFDGTTLRFSREIATAAPDSPMPLVLRIKP
;
A
#
# COMPACT_ATOMS: atom_id res chain seq x y z
N MET A 1 31.03 -41.77 33.48
CA MET A 1 30.36 -41.80 32.16
C MET A 1 28.88 -42.23 32.23
N LYS A 2 28.51 -43.38 32.82
CA LYS A 2 27.10 -43.84 32.85
C LYS A 2 26.08 -42.83 33.43
N ARG A 3 26.41 -42.13 34.53
CA ARG A 3 25.50 -41.14 35.16
C ARG A 3 25.26 -39.91 34.28
N ALA A 4 26.29 -39.40 33.61
CA ALA A 4 26.17 -38.25 32.70
C ALA A 4 25.28 -38.59 31.48
N LEU A 5 25.42 -39.81 30.93
CA LEU A 5 24.59 -40.28 29.83
C LEU A 5 23.10 -40.35 30.21
N ILE A 6 22.79 -40.84 31.42
CA ILE A 6 21.39 -40.90 31.92
C ILE A 6 20.79 -39.50 32.05
N VAL A 7 21.55 -38.53 32.57
CA VAL A 7 21.09 -37.14 32.71
C VAL A 7 20.82 -36.52 31.33
N VAL A 8 21.68 -36.75 30.34
CA VAL A 8 21.48 -36.26 28.98
C VAL A 8 20.22 -36.88 28.35
N ILE A 9 20.03 -38.20 28.48
CA ILE A 9 18.84 -38.87 27.94
C ILE A 9 17.56 -38.38 28.62
N ALA A 10 17.56 -38.23 29.95
CA ALA A 10 16.42 -37.71 30.69
C ALA A 10 16.10 -36.26 30.29
N GLY A 11 17.14 -35.43 30.11
CA GLY A 11 17.00 -34.07 29.60
C GLY A 11 16.37 -34.02 28.20
N LEU A 12 16.86 -34.85 27.27
CA LEU A 12 16.28 -34.95 25.92
C LEU A 12 14.83 -35.46 25.95
N GLY A 13 14.52 -36.43 26.81
CA GLY A 13 13.17 -36.94 27.01
C GLY A 13 12.20 -35.88 27.53
N LEU A 14 12.64 -35.06 28.49
CA LEU A 14 11.84 -33.94 29.01
C LEU A 14 11.57 -32.91 27.92
N VAL A 15 12.59 -32.53 27.15
CA VAL A 15 12.45 -31.58 26.02
C VAL A 15 11.46 -32.11 24.98
N ALA A 16 11.56 -33.40 24.61
CA ALA A 16 10.63 -34.02 23.67
C ALA A 16 9.19 -34.08 24.20
N TRP A 17 9.02 -34.40 25.49
CA TRP A 17 7.70 -34.43 26.13
C TRP A 17 7.05 -33.03 26.17
N VAL A 18 7.81 -31.99 26.53
CA VAL A 18 7.34 -30.61 26.50
C VAL A 18 6.96 -30.21 25.06
N ALA A 19 7.78 -30.54 24.06
CA ALA A 19 7.47 -30.25 22.65
C ALA A 19 6.18 -30.93 22.18
N LEU A 20 5.93 -32.19 22.58
CA LEU A 20 4.69 -32.91 22.28
C LEU A 20 3.48 -32.30 22.97
N LEU A 21 3.62 -31.78 24.18
CA LEU A 21 2.53 -31.14 24.93
C LEU A 21 2.04 -29.84 24.26
N PHE A 22 2.93 -29.14 23.55
CA PHE A 22 2.58 -27.94 22.77
C PHE A 22 2.10 -28.25 21.35
N ARG A 23 2.39 -29.44 20.81
CA ARG A 23 1.95 -29.88 19.48
C ARG A 23 0.43 -30.07 19.47
N ASN A 24 -0.24 -29.44 18.51
CA ASN A 24 -1.68 -29.50 18.32
C ASN A 24 -2.03 -29.24 16.85
N GLU A 25 -2.00 -30.30 16.04
CA GLU A 25 -2.27 -30.23 14.60
C GLU A 25 -3.74 -29.87 14.32
N ASP A 26 -4.68 -30.41 15.10
CA ASP A 26 -6.12 -30.14 14.93
C ASP A 26 -6.45 -28.66 15.15
N ALA A 27 -5.85 -28.02 16.16
CA ALA A 27 -6.04 -26.60 16.40
C ALA A 27 -5.49 -25.76 15.25
N VAL A 28 -4.30 -26.08 14.73
CA VAL A 28 -3.71 -25.39 13.58
C VAL A 28 -4.56 -25.58 12.32
N ALA A 29 -5.02 -26.79 12.05
CA ALA A 29 -5.91 -27.10 10.92
C ALA A 29 -7.24 -26.35 11.03
N THR A 30 -7.84 -26.34 12.23
CA THR A 30 -9.09 -25.63 12.50
C THR A 30 -8.93 -24.13 12.28
N SER A 31 -7.88 -23.51 12.83
CA SER A 31 -7.61 -22.08 12.62
C SER A 31 -7.39 -21.74 11.15
N ALA A 32 -6.65 -22.59 10.41
CA ALA A 32 -6.38 -22.37 8.99
C ALA A 32 -7.61 -22.56 8.08
N ALA A 33 -8.55 -23.42 8.48
CA ALA A 33 -9.79 -23.69 7.77
C ALA A 33 -10.88 -22.62 7.99
N ARG A 34 -10.72 -21.73 8.98
CA ARG A 34 -11.67 -20.64 9.20
C ARG A 34 -11.63 -19.62 8.06
N PRO A 35 -12.79 -19.16 7.57
CA PRO A 35 -12.83 -18.13 6.55
C PRO A 35 -12.37 -16.78 7.11
N TRP A 36 -11.61 -16.05 6.30
CA TRP A 36 -11.26 -14.66 6.51
C TRP A 36 -12.40 -13.74 6.04
N PRO A 37 -12.49 -12.51 6.58
CA PRO A 37 -13.64 -11.63 6.37
C PRO A 37 -13.83 -11.21 4.91
N GLY A 38 -15.02 -10.71 4.57
CA GLY A 38 -15.32 -10.20 3.23
C GLY A 38 -15.16 -11.24 2.11
N GLY A 39 -15.38 -12.52 2.38
CA GLY A 39 -15.24 -13.59 1.37
C GLY A 39 -13.80 -13.85 0.92
N MET A 40 -12.80 -13.53 1.75
CA MET A 40 -11.39 -13.83 1.46
C MET A 40 -11.06 -15.34 1.51
N GLY A 41 -11.97 -16.19 1.99
CA GLY A 41 -11.75 -17.65 2.04
C GLY A 41 -10.76 -18.07 3.13
N THR A 42 -10.22 -19.28 3.03
CA THR A 42 -9.32 -19.88 4.03
C THR A 42 -7.85 -19.58 3.74
N LEU A 43 -6.93 -19.94 4.66
CA LEU A 43 -5.50 -19.83 4.38
C LEU A 43 -5.02 -20.75 3.24
N VAL A 44 -5.70 -21.88 3.03
CA VAL A 44 -5.43 -22.76 1.88
C VAL A 44 -5.78 -22.04 0.58
N ALA A 45 -7.00 -21.50 0.50
CA ALA A 45 -7.47 -20.76 -0.67
C ALA A 45 -6.62 -19.50 -0.95
N ALA A 46 -6.08 -18.87 0.10
CA ALA A 46 -5.14 -17.77 -0.03
C ALA A 46 -3.88 -18.21 -0.80
N ASN A 47 -3.23 -19.31 -0.40
CA ASN A 47 -2.05 -19.81 -1.12
C ASN A 47 -2.36 -20.16 -2.59
N ASP A 48 -3.51 -20.76 -2.86
CA ASP A 48 -3.90 -21.14 -4.23
C ASP A 48 -4.21 -19.91 -5.12
N ARG A 49 -4.59 -18.78 -4.52
CA ARG A 49 -4.86 -17.53 -5.26
C ARG A 49 -3.61 -16.92 -5.87
N TRP A 50 -2.45 -17.16 -5.27
CA TRP A 50 -1.17 -16.67 -5.74
C TRP A 50 -0.22 -17.85 -5.97
N PRO A 51 -0.45 -18.65 -7.03
CA PRO A 51 0.48 -19.71 -7.36
C PRO A 51 1.87 -19.11 -7.58
N PRO A 52 2.94 -19.81 -7.17
CA PRO A 52 4.30 -19.42 -7.52
C PRO A 52 4.36 -19.13 -9.02
N ARG A 53 4.89 -17.97 -9.40
CA ARG A 53 5.11 -17.71 -10.82
C ARG A 53 6.31 -18.52 -11.28
N GLU A 54 6.28 -18.96 -12.53
CA GLU A 54 7.46 -19.56 -13.15
C GLU A 54 8.65 -18.58 -13.05
N PRO A 55 9.86 -19.08 -12.74
CA PRO A 55 11.08 -18.29 -12.88
C PRO A 55 11.10 -17.68 -14.29
N ASN A 56 11.36 -16.37 -14.42
CA ASN A 56 11.24 -15.60 -15.67
C ASN A 56 9.81 -15.21 -16.12
N GLY A 57 8.84 -15.14 -15.21
CA GLY A 57 7.49 -14.62 -15.53
C GLY A 57 7.41 -13.13 -15.88
N ALA A 58 8.54 -12.44 -16.05
CA ALA A 58 8.61 -11.04 -16.48
C ALA A 58 8.36 -10.89 -17.98
N ASN A 59 7.63 -9.87 -18.40
CA ASN A 59 7.48 -9.52 -19.82
C ASN A 59 8.57 -8.54 -20.29
N GLU A 60 8.79 -8.44 -21.60
CA GLU A 60 9.78 -7.52 -22.19
C GLU A 60 9.59 -6.07 -21.73
N ALA A 61 8.33 -5.65 -21.57
CA ALA A 61 7.99 -4.32 -21.09
C ALA A 61 8.50 -4.06 -19.65
N SER A 62 8.41 -5.03 -18.73
CA SER A 62 8.94 -4.85 -17.37
C SER A 62 10.47 -4.82 -17.33
N VAL A 63 11.14 -5.60 -18.18
CA VAL A 63 12.61 -5.54 -18.35
C VAL A 63 13.03 -4.16 -18.86
N LYS A 64 12.35 -3.65 -19.90
CA LYS A 64 12.61 -2.31 -20.44
C LYS A 64 12.34 -1.22 -19.39
N LEU A 65 11.22 -1.33 -18.66
CA LEU A 65 10.88 -0.40 -17.59
C LEU A 65 11.91 -0.42 -16.46
N LYS A 66 12.41 -1.60 -16.07
CA LYS A 66 13.50 -1.75 -15.09
C LYS A 66 14.76 -1.01 -15.55
N SER A 67 15.14 -1.18 -16.82
CA SER A 67 16.29 -0.47 -17.40
C SER A 67 16.11 1.05 -17.37
N LEU A 68 14.94 1.56 -17.79
CA LEU A 68 14.63 2.99 -17.75
C LEU A 68 14.61 3.54 -16.31
N GLY A 69 14.03 2.80 -15.37
CA GLY A 69 13.96 3.17 -13.96
C GLY A 69 15.34 3.24 -13.30
N ASN A 70 16.22 2.29 -13.59
CA ASN A 70 17.59 2.28 -13.10
C ASN A 70 18.46 3.40 -13.69
N ALA A 71 18.12 3.90 -14.88
CA ALA A 71 18.79 5.02 -15.50
C ALA A 71 18.38 6.39 -14.92
N LEU A 72 17.31 6.46 -14.10
CA LEU A 72 16.92 7.70 -13.47
C LEU A 72 17.94 8.13 -12.40
N PRO A 73 18.42 9.39 -12.43
CA PRO A 73 19.32 9.88 -11.39
C PRO A 73 18.59 9.98 -10.05
N LYS A 74 19.28 9.61 -8.97
CA LYS A 74 18.83 9.98 -7.62
C LYS A 74 18.85 11.51 -7.53
N ASN A 75 17.73 12.11 -7.15
CA ASN A 75 17.58 13.56 -7.14
C ASN A 75 16.80 14.00 -5.90
N GLU A 76 17.53 14.36 -4.85
CA GLU A 76 16.93 14.86 -3.59
C GLU A 76 16.08 16.12 -3.82
N GLY A 77 16.41 16.93 -4.82
CA GLY A 77 15.60 18.08 -5.21
C GLY A 77 14.20 17.67 -5.67
N VAL A 78 14.10 16.60 -6.47
CA VAL A 78 12.81 16.01 -6.89
C VAL A 78 12.06 15.45 -5.69
N ASP A 79 12.74 14.72 -4.80
CA ASP A 79 12.10 14.14 -3.62
C ASP A 79 11.54 15.22 -2.69
N ASN A 80 12.32 16.26 -2.41
CA ASN A 80 11.90 17.40 -1.59
C ASN A 80 10.79 18.22 -2.24
N PHE A 81 10.85 18.40 -3.57
CA PHE A 81 9.81 19.07 -4.34
C PHE A 81 8.48 18.33 -4.22
N VAL A 82 8.46 17.02 -4.48
CA VAL A 82 7.24 16.20 -4.38
C VAL A 82 6.70 16.18 -2.94
N ALA A 83 7.56 15.99 -1.93
CA ALA A 83 7.15 15.99 -0.54
C ALA A 83 6.52 17.33 -0.11
N ARG A 84 7.11 18.46 -0.53
CA ARG A 84 6.56 19.79 -0.29
C ARG A 84 5.20 19.96 -0.96
N GLU A 85 5.09 19.62 -2.24
CA GLU A 85 3.85 19.80 -2.99
C GLU A 85 2.70 18.89 -2.50
N ILE A 86 3.01 17.73 -1.93
CA ILE A 86 2.01 16.85 -1.29
C ILE A 86 1.48 17.47 0.01
N THR A 87 2.37 18.03 0.83
CA THR A 87 2.01 18.59 2.15
C THR A 87 1.42 20.00 2.06
N GLN A 88 1.63 20.69 0.95
CA GLN A 88 1.12 22.04 0.74
C GLN A 88 -0.36 22.02 0.32
N GLY A 89 -1.24 22.41 1.25
CA GLY A 89 -2.68 22.55 1.04
C GLY A 89 -3.09 23.82 0.27
N GLN A 90 -2.33 24.20 -0.76
CA GLN A 90 -2.58 25.37 -1.60
C GLN A 90 -2.56 24.96 -3.07
N LEU A 91 -3.41 25.58 -3.89
CA LEU A 91 -3.54 25.24 -5.31
C LEU A 91 -2.27 25.60 -6.10
N THR A 92 -1.57 26.66 -5.69
CA THR A 92 -0.34 27.13 -6.35
C THR A 92 0.79 26.11 -6.18
N ILE A 93 1.37 25.70 -7.32
CA ILE A 93 2.55 24.81 -7.37
C ILE A 93 3.80 25.67 -7.27
N GLY A 94 4.74 25.36 -6.38
CA GLY A 94 6.02 26.07 -6.26
C GLY A 94 6.96 25.87 -7.45
N GLU A 95 8.12 26.53 -7.43
CA GLU A 95 9.12 26.36 -8.50
C GLU A 95 9.68 24.92 -8.50
N PRO A 96 9.71 24.23 -9.66
CA PRO A 96 10.26 22.89 -9.76
C PRO A 96 11.80 22.90 -9.83
N PRO A 97 12.48 21.87 -9.33
CA PRO A 97 13.89 21.63 -9.62
C PRO A 97 14.06 21.18 -11.08
N ALA A 98 15.30 20.93 -11.50
CA ALA A 98 15.55 20.18 -12.73
C ALA A 98 14.94 18.76 -12.61
N VAL A 99 13.88 18.51 -13.39
CA VAL A 99 13.17 17.23 -13.43
C VAL A 99 13.76 16.34 -14.53
N PRO A 100 14.04 15.06 -14.27
CA PRO A 100 14.51 14.14 -15.31
C PRO A 100 13.45 13.94 -16.41
N ASP A 101 13.89 13.63 -17.63
CA ASP A 101 12.95 13.23 -18.69
C ASP A 101 12.37 11.85 -18.40
N VAL A 102 11.06 11.80 -18.22
CA VAL A 102 10.29 10.59 -17.95
C VAL A 102 9.46 10.14 -19.16
N SER A 103 9.69 10.71 -20.35
CA SER A 103 8.84 10.48 -21.52
C SER A 103 8.82 9.02 -21.97
N ALA A 104 9.97 8.34 -21.99
CA ALA A 104 10.05 6.92 -22.34
C ALA A 104 9.35 6.02 -21.31
N ILE A 105 9.44 6.37 -20.02
CA ILE A 105 8.76 5.68 -18.92
C ILE A 105 7.24 5.86 -19.06
N ARG A 106 6.79 7.11 -19.27
CA ARG A 106 5.38 7.45 -19.49
C ARG A 106 4.81 6.66 -20.66
N GLU A 107 5.45 6.70 -21.82
CA GLU A 107 4.97 6.04 -23.03
C GLU A 107 4.80 4.53 -22.80
N LEU A 108 5.81 3.87 -22.22
CA LEU A 108 5.78 2.44 -21.95
C LEU A 108 4.64 2.04 -21.01
N LEU A 109 4.47 2.78 -19.91
CA LEU A 109 3.43 2.52 -18.90
C LEU A 109 2.00 2.74 -19.42
N LEU A 110 1.82 3.66 -20.36
CA LEU A 110 0.53 3.94 -20.96
C LEU A 110 0.19 2.98 -22.11
N ARG A 111 1.19 2.40 -22.76
CA ARG A 111 1.03 1.57 -23.95
C ARG A 111 0.72 0.10 -23.64
N GLU A 112 1.42 -0.48 -22.66
CA GLU A 112 1.42 -1.93 -22.44
C GLU A 112 1.32 -2.31 -20.95
N PRO A 113 0.73 -3.47 -20.62
CA PRO A 113 0.74 -3.98 -19.26
C PRO A 113 2.17 -4.38 -18.86
N ILE A 114 2.53 -4.09 -17.62
CA ILE A 114 3.82 -4.48 -17.03
C ILE A 114 3.60 -5.70 -16.14
N ILE A 115 4.34 -6.76 -16.40
CA ILE A 115 4.31 -7.98 -15.60
C ILE A 115 5.71 -8.17 -15.00
N TRP A 116 5.81 -7.95 -13.69
CA TRP A 116 7.05 -8.15 -12.95
C TRP A 116 7.29 -9.63 -12.66
N GLU A 117 8.57 -10.00 -12.61
CA GLU A 117 9.01 -11.21 -11.94
C GLU A 117 8.64 -11.14 -10.45
N ARG A 118 8.17 -12.26 -9.90
CA ARG A 118 7.71 -12.32 -8.51
C ARG A 118 8.78 -13.00 -7.67
N HIS A 119 9.16 -12.31 -6.60
CA HIS A 119 9.99 -12.84 -5.54
C HIS A 119 9.06 -13.22 -4.41
N ASP A 120 8.98 -14.50 -4.06
CA ASP A 120 8.06 -15.01 -3.03
C ASP A 120 8.70 -14.97 -1.63
N GLU A 121 10.02 -14.80 -1.54
CA GLU A 121 10.74 -14.76 -0.27
C GLU A 121 10.53 -13.44 0.47
N ILE A 122 10.21 -13.54 1.77
CA ILE A 122 10.07 -12.38 2.65
C ILE A 122 11.45 -11.78 2.88
N GLY A 123 11.60 -10.50 2.54
CA GLY A 123 12.87 -9.78 2.75
C GLY A 123 13.90 -9.98 1.63
N ASP A 124 13.46 -10.47 0.46
CA ASP A 124 14.31 -10.58 -0.73
C ASP A 124 14.96 -9.22 -1.08
N PRO A 125 16.30 -9.13 -1.15
CA PRO A 125 17.02 -7.91 -1.53
C PRO A 125 16.58 -7.33 -2.88
N GLU A 126 16.28 -8.17 -3.87
CA GLU A 126 15.82 -7.72 -5.19
C GLU A 126 14.43 -7.08 -5.11
N ALA A 127 13.55 -7.60 -4.26
CA ALA A 127 12.24 -6.99 -4.01
C ALA A 127 12.38 -5.61 -3.35
N ILE A 128 13.35 -5.44 -2.45
CA ILE A 128 13.67 -4.15 -1.82
C ILE A 128 14.20 -3.16 -2.86
N GLU A 129 15.17 -3.57 -3.69
CA GLU A 129 15.72 -2.74 -4.76
C GLU A 129 14.65 -2.33 -5.79
N MET A 130 13.82 -3.29 -6.21
CA MET A 130 12.72 -3.05 -7.13
C MET A 130 11.73 -2.03 -6.57
N ARG A 131 11.40 -2.13 -5.27
CA ARG A 131 10.56 -1.14 -4.58
C ARG A 131 11.18 0.25 -4.59
N VAL A 132 12.49 0.37 -4.33
CA VAL A 132 13.19 1.66 -4.37
C VAL A 132 13.11 2.27 -5.77
N MET A 133 13.42 1.48 -6.81
CA MET A 133 13.33 1.92 -8.21
C MET A 133 11.92 2.38 -8.57
N GLN A 134 10.88 1.62 -8.23
CA GLN A 134 9.49 1.98 -8.52
C GLN A 134 9.07 3.27 -7.82
N MET A 135 9.46 3.47 -6.56
CA MET A 135 9.18 4.71 -5.84
C MET A 135 9.91 5.91 -6.45
N THR A 136 11.14 5.73 -6.93
CA THR A 136 11.90 6.76 -7.67
C THR A 136 11.18 7.16 -8.96
N MET A 137 10.75 6.18 -9.77
CA MET A 137 9.97 6.44 -10.99
C MET A 137 8.67 7.18 -10.68
N ALA A 138 7.93 6.77 -9.65
CA ALA A 138 6.68 7.42 -9.26
C ALA A 138 6.89 8.89 -8.86
N ARG A 139 7.94 9.21 -8.09
CA ARG A 139 8.28 10.59 -7.73
C ARG A 139 8.70 11.42 -8.95
N ALA A 140 9.50 10.85 -9.85
CA ALA A 140 9.89 11.53 -11.09
C ALA A 140 8.68 11.87 -11.98
N LEU A 141 7.73 10.92 -12.13
CA LEU A 141 6.48 11.14 -12.86
C LEU A 141 5.62 12.22 -12.19
N VAL A 142 5.46 12.18 -10.87
CA VAL A 142 4.71 13.21 -10.12
C VAL A 142 5.36 14.59 -10.24
N ALA A 143 6.69 14.67 -10.17
CA ALA A 143 7.41 15.94 -10.34
C ALA A 143 7.24 16.50 -11.77
N SER A 144 7.31 15.65 -12.79
CA SER A 144 7.07 16.04 -14.19
C SER A 144 5.64 16.56 -14.38
N ALA A 145 4.65 15.87 -13.81
CA ALA A 145 3.26 16.30 -13.82
C ALA A 145 3.07 17.68 -13.17
N LEU A 146 3.64 17.90 -11.98
CA LEU A 146 3.58 19.19 -11.27
C LEU A 146 4.23 20.32 -12.07
N ALA A 147 5.41 20.09 -12.65
CA ALA A 147 6.10 21.08 -13.48
C ALA A 147 5.26 21.47 -14.71
N LYS A 148 4.65 20.48 -15.38
CA LYS A 148 3.72 20.71 -16.51
C LYS A 148 2.43 21.41 -16.08
N ALA A 149 1.86 21.04 -14.93
CA ALA A 149 0.66 21.65 -14.39
C ALA A 149 0.88 23.12 -14.01
N ARG A 150 2.07 23.48 -13.49
CA ARG A 150 2.46 24.88 -13.25
C ARG A 150 2.46 25.70 -14.55
N ALA A 151 2.86 25.09 -15.66
CA ALA A 151 2.76 25.67 -17.00
C ALA A 151 1.36 25.53 -17.65
N ASN A 152 0.35 25.08 -16.89
CA ASN A 152 -1.01 24.80 -17.34
C ASN A 152 -1.08 23.84 -18.55
N ALA A 153 -0.12 22.92 -18.68
CA ALA A 153 -0.05 21.97 -19.78
C ALA A 153 -0.93 20.73 -19.51
N PRO A 154 -1.91 20.40 -20.38
CA PRO A 154 -2.79 19.24 -20.18
C PRO A 154 -2.06 17.90 -20.05
N ALA A 155 -0.89 17.78 -20.69
CA ALA A 155 -0.01 16.61 -20.61
C ALA A 155 0.48 16.28 -19.19
N ALA A 156 0.26 17.16 -18.20
CA ALA A 156 0.46 16.85 -16.79
C ALA A 156 -0.34 15.62 -16.33
N TRP A 157 -1.56 15.45 -16.87
CA TRP A 157 -2.38 14.29 -16.56
C TRP A 157 -1.81 12.97 -17.06
N ASP A 158 -1.08 12.98 -18.19
CA ASP A 158 -0.50 11.76 -18.76
C ASP A 158 0.63 11.21 -17.88
N ASP A 159 1.44 12.09 -17.29
CA ASP A 159 2.48 11.68 -16.33
C ASP A 159 1.87 11.11 -15.04
N LEU A 160 0.80 11.74 -14.50
CA LEU A 160 0.08 11.17 -13.36
C LEU A 160 -0.58 9.84 -13.70
N HIS A 161 -1.14 9.70 -14.89
CA HIS A 161 -1.75 8.46 -15.34
C HIS A 161 -0.71 7.34 -15.47
N ALA A 162 0.47 7.65 -16.02
CA ALA A 162 1.59 6.71 -16.05
C ALA A 162 2.01 6.31 -14.62
N GLY A 163 2.09 7.26 -13.68
CA GLY A 163 2.33 6.97 -12.27
C GLY A 163 1.28 6.04 -11.67
N TRP A 164 0.00 6.23 -12.03
CA TRP A 164 -1.09 5.36 -11.60
C TRP A 164 -0.99 3.96 -12.21
N LYS A 165 -0.67 3.87 -13.51
CA LYS A 165 -0.40 2.59 -14.17
C LYS A 165 0.77 1.87 -13.51
N LEU A 166 1.84 2.57 -13.14
CA LEU A 166 2.96 2.02 -12.38
C LEU A 166 2.49 1.42 -11.04
N ALA A 167 1.68 2.14 -10.27
CA ALA A 167 1.12 1.62 -9.02
C ALA A 167 0.26 0.36 -9.26
N ARG A 168 -0.54 0.36 -10.34
CA ARG A 168 -1.38 -0.78 -10.74
C ARG A 168 -0.60 -2.01 -11.17
N THR A 169 0.66 -1.88 -11.60
CA THR A 169 1.52 -3.04 -11.92
C THR A 169 1.81 -3.92 -10.71
N LEU A 170 1.61 -3.38 -9.51
CA LEU A 170 1.81 -4.06 -8.24
C LEU A 170 0.53 -4.76 -7.75
N ASP A 171 -0.58 -4.59 -8.46
CA ASP A 171 -1.82 -5.27 -8.12
C ASP A 171 -1.68 -6.77 -8.28
N GLY A 172 -2.26 -7.52 -7.35
CA GLY A 172 -2.14 -8.98 -7.33
C GLY A 172 -0.77 -9.49 -6.85
N HIS A 173 0.14 -8.61 -6.41
CA HIS A 173 1.32 -9.02 -5.68
C HIS A 173 0.92 -9.42 -4.24
N PRO A 174 1.27 -10.63 -3.78
CA PRO A 174 0.79 -11.12 -2.48
C PRO A 174 1.54 -10.54 -1.28
N GLN A 175 2.74 -10.00 -1.50
CA GLN A 175 3.55 -9.44 -0.41
C GLN A 175 3.04 -8.08 0.06
N MET A 176 2.86 -7.96 1.38
CA MET A 176 2.48 -6.72 2.07
C MET A 176 3.37 -5.54 1.70
N MET A 177 4.70 -5.72 1.67
CA MET A 177 5.65 -4.65 1.37
C MET A 177 5.38 -4.01 -0.01
N VAL A 178 5.08 -4.84 -1.02
CA VAL A 178 4.79 -4.37 -2.38
C VAL A 178 3.46 -3.62 -2.42
N GLN A 179 2.42 -4.12 -1.73
CA GLN A 179 1.16 -3.39 -1.64
C GLN A 179 1.27 -2.05 -0.89
N THR A 180 2.16 -1.95 0.11
CA THR A 180 2.42 -0.66 0.73
C THR A 180 3.05 0.34 -0.24
N ALA A 181 3.88 -0.11 -1.18
CA ALA A 181 4.45 0.74 -2.22
C ALA A 181 3.36 1.21 -3.19
N ALA A 182 2.47 0.32 -3.63
CA ALA A 182 1.31 0.66 -4.46
C ALA A 182 0.42 1.71 -3.80
N LEU A 183 0.11 1.55 -2.51
CA LEU A 183 -0.63 2.53 -1.72
C LEU A 183 0.11 3.88 -1.67
N SER A 184 1.41 3.88 -1.38
CA SER A 184 2.22 5.10 -1.33
C SER A 184 2.19 5.85 -2.66
N MET A 185 2.34 5.17 -3.79
CA MET A 185 2.23 5.79 -5.12
C MET A 185 0.84 6.39 -5.37
N ALA A 186 -0.22 5.62 -5.09
CA ALA A 186 -1.60 6.09 -5.25
C ALA A 186 -1.90 7.33 -4.40
N ARG A 187 -1.37 7.38 -3.17
CA ARG A 187 -1.48 8.55 -2.29
C ARG A 187 -0.75 9.77 -2.82
N MET A 188 0.48 9.62 -3.31
CA MET A 188 1.23 10.72 -3.93
C MET A 188 0.47 11.30 -5.14
N ILE A 189 -0.04 10.43 -6.02
CA ILE A 189 -0.80 10.84 -7.22
C ILE A 189 -2.07 11.59 -6.83
N ASN A 190 -2.84 11.04 -5.89
CA ASN A 190 -4.07 11.67 -5.41
C ASN A 190 -3.79 13.05 -4.79
N ALA A 191 -2.75 13.15 -3.96
CA ALA A 191 -2.40 14.38 -3.26
C ALA A 191 -2.12 15.58 -4.17
N VAL A 192 -1.63 15.32 -5.39
CA VAL A 192 -1.33 16.37 -6.38
C VAL A 192 -2.40 16.51 -7.46
N ALA A 193 -3.30 15.52 -7.62
CA ALA A 193 -4.29 15.50 -8.70
C ALA A 193 -5.21 16.73 -8.69
N TRP A 194 -5.57 17.24 -7.51
CA TRP A 194 -6.42 18.44 -7.39
C TRP A 194 -5.72 19.74 -7.83
N LYS A 195 -4.39 19.72 -8.06
CA LYS A 195 -3.60 20.84 -8.59
C LYS A 195 -3.45 20.81 -10.11
N MET A 196 -3.86 19.73 -10.77
CA MET A 196 -3.71 19.57 -12.22
C MET A 196 -4.65 20.50 -13.02
N PRO A 197 -4.33 20.85 -14.27
CA PRO A 197 -5.22 21.65 -15.12
C PRO A 197 -6.57 20.95 -15.36
N LEU A 198 -7.63 21.71 -15.58
CA LEU A 198 -8.93 21.16 -16.01
C LEU A 198 -8.94 20.96 -17.54
N PRO A 199 -9.71 20.02 -18.09
CA PRO A 199 -10.67 19.13 -17.43
C PRO A 199 -10.04 17.91 -16.76
N VAL A 200 -10.78 17.31 -15.82
CA VAL A 200 -10.37 16.05 -15.15
C VAL A 200 -10.54 14.87 -16.11
N PRO A 201 -9.50 14.02 -16.31
CA PRO A 201 -9.60 12.86 -17.17
C PRO A 201 -10.40 11.72 -16.51
N ALA A 202 -11.07 10.91 -17.33
CA ALA A 202 -11.93 9.82 -16.85
C ALA A 202 -11.19 8.76 -16.02
N TRP A 203 -9.92 8.48 -16.34
CA TRP A 203 -9.12 7.49 -15.62
C TRP A 203 -8.96 7.82 -14.13
N LEU A 204 -9.08 9.09 -13.72
CA LEU A 204 -8.98 9.46 -12.30
C LEU A 204 -10.08 8.76 -11.48
N GLY A 205 -11.23 8.46 -12.07
CA GLY A 205 -12.29 7.66 -11.44
C GLY A 205 -11.81 6.27 -11.00
N GLU A 206 -10.86 5.66 -11.70
CA GLU A 206 -10.25 4.38 -11.31
C GLU A 206 -9.44 4.52 -10.01
N LEU A 207 -8.63 5.58 -9.88
CA LEU A 207 -7.89 5.89 -8.64
C LEU A 207 -8.85 6.15 -7.47
N GLN A 208 -9.91 6.93 -7.72
CA GLN A 208 -10.91 7.30 -6.71
C GLN A 208 -11.74 6.11 -6.22
N SER A 209 -11.94 5.08 -7.06
CA SER A 209 -12.73 3.88 -6.72
C SER A 209 -11.92 2.72 -6.15
N ARG A 210 -10.58 2.77 -6.17
CA ARG A 210 -9.71 1.67 -5.68
C ARG A 210 -10.01 1.27 -4.23
N ASP A 211 -10.22 -0.01 -3.95
CA ASP A 211 -10.24 -0.51 -2.57
C ASP A 211 -8.83 -0.87 -2.07
N SER A 212 -8.19 0.12 -1.45
CA SER A 212 -6.83 -0.05 -0.92
C SER A 212 -6.79 -0.90 0.35
N VAL A 213 -7.86 -0.88 1.16
CA VAL A 213 -7.91 -1.66 2.40
C VAL A 213 -8.06 -3.14 2.07
N ARG A 214 -8.93 -3.49 1.13
CA ARG A 214 -9.08 -4.88 0.69
C ARG A 214 -7.77 -5.46 0.16
N THR A 215 -7.06 -4.72 -0.68
CA THR A 215 -5.79 -5.19 -1.26
C THR A 215 -4.73 -5.49 -0.18
N LEU A 216 -4.68 -4.67 0.88
CA LEU A 216 -3.79 -4.90 2.01
C LEU A 216 -4.24 -6.09 2.86
N LEU A 217 -5.54 -6.25 3.09
CA LEU A 217 -6.09 -7.41 3.80
C LEU A 217 -5.80 -8.72 3.08
N ASP A 218 -5.90 -8.75 1.74
CA ASP A 218 -5.53 -9.90 0.93
C ASP A 218 -4.04 -10.26 1.11
N SER A 219 -3.16 -9.24 1.15
CA SER A 219 -1.72 -9.48 1.42
C SER A 219 -1.43 -9.89 2.85
N PHE A 220 -2.23 -9.41 3.81
CA PHE A 220 -2.13 -9.80 5.21
C PHE A 220 -2.54 -11.28 5.38
N GLN A 221 -3.61 -11.71 4.71
CA GLN A 221 -4.02 -13.11 4.65
C GLN A 221 -2.93 -13.98 4.02
N HIS A 222 -2.30 -13.53 2.93
CA HIS A 222 -1.20 -14.26 2.31
C HIS A 222 0.00 -14.43 3.26
N GLN A 223 0.38 -13.36 3.98
CA GLN A 223 1.44 -13.44 4.98
C GLN A 223 1.11 -14.49 6.05
N ALA A 224 -0.14 -14.53 6.51
CA ALA A 224 -0.64 -15.55 7.44
C ALA A 224 -0.57 -16.96 6.87
N ALA A 225 -0.95 -17.14 5.61
CA ALA A 225 -0.88 -18.41 4.92
C ALA A 225 0.57 -18.91 4.76
N SER A 226 1.52 -18.00 4.52
CA SER A 226 2.94 -18.33 4.37
C SER A 226 3.56 -18.85 5.67
N TYR A 227 3.41 -18.13 6.78
CA TYR A 227 3.95 -18.61 8.06
C TYR A 227 3.15 -19.80 8.60
N TRP A 228 1.85 -19.92 8.33
CA TRP A 228 1.08 -21.11 8.66
C TRP A 228 1.65 -22.34 7.95
N ARG A 229 1.90 -22.27 6.63
CA ARG A 229 2.45 -23.40 5.87
C ARG A 229 3.82 -23.84 6.39
N SER A 230 4.67 -22.88 6.70
CA SER A 230 6.00 -23.12 7.27
C SER A 230 5.92 -23.70 8.68
N GLY A 231 5.11 -23.07 9.54
CA GLY A 231 4.92 -23.45 10.94
C GLY A 231 4.19 -24.78 11.12
N ALA A 232 3.16 -25.08 10.34
CA ALA A 232 2.43 -26.34 10.40
C ALA A 232 3.34 -27.54 10.06
N ARG A 233 4.33 -27.36 9.18
CA ARG A 233 5.30 -28.40 8.82
C ARG A 233 6.34 -28.64 9.92
N MET A 234 6.82 -27.57 10.57
CA MET A 234 7.94 -27.66 11.52
C MET A 234 7.46 -27.78 12.98
N PHE A 235 6.48 -27.00 13.39
CA PHE A 235 6.02 -26.83 14.77
C PHE A 235 4.50 -26.52 14.83
N PRO A 236 3.61 -27.51 14.56
CA PRO A 236 2.17 -27.28 14.63
C PRO A 236 1.74 -27.16 16.09
N THR A 237 1.80 -25.95 16.65
CA THR A 237 1.58 -25.69 18.08
C THR A 237 0.29 -24.95 18.36
N LYS A 238 -0.19 -25.01 19.62
CA LYS A 238 -1.29 -24.14 20.09
C LYS A 238 -0.99 -22.65 19.89
N TRP A 239 0.27 -22.25 20.03
CA TRP A 239 0.69 -20.87 19.81
C TRP A 239 0.49 -20.45 18.35
N LEU A 240 0.94 -21.26 17.38
CA LEU A 240 0.69 -21.00 15.96
C LEU A 240 -0.81 -20.89 15.63
N ALA A 241 -1.63 -21.79 16.18
CA ALA A 241 -3.09 -21.73 16.00
C ALA A 241 -3.69 -20.43 16.55
N GLY A 242 -3.17 -19.96 17.69
CA GLY A 242 -3.54 -18.69 18.32
C GLY A 242 -3.12 -17.47 17.48
N SER A 243 -1.90 -17.47 16.93
CA SER A 243 -1.42 -16.38 16.07
C SER A 243 -2.25 -16.23 14.79
N ILE A 244 -2.61 -17.35 14.15
CA ILE A 244 -3.49 -17.34 12.96
C ILE A 244 -4.85 -16.74 13.29
N GLU A 245 -5.44 -17.15 14.41
CA GLU A 245 -6.75 -16.66 14.83
C GLU A 245 -6.70 -15.18 15.22
N HIS A 246 -5.63 -14.73 15.89
CA HIS A 246 -5.42 -13.32 16.22
C HIS A 246 -5.29 -12.44 14.98
N ASP A 247 -4.49 -12.85 13.99
CA ASP A 247 -4.37 -12.12 12.72
C ASP A 247 -5.70 -12.09 11.96
N ARG A 248 -6.46 -13.20 11.96
CA ARG A 248 -7.80 -13.25 11.37
C ARG A 248 -8.76 -12.25 12.03
N GLN A 249 -8.74 -12.16 13.37
CA GLN A 249 -9.57 -11.20 14.12
C GLN A 249 -9.16 -9.75 13.84
N ILE A 250 -7.86 -9.45 13.73
CA ILE A 250 -7.39 -8.12 13.28
C ILE A 250 -7.95 -7.81 11.89
N ALA A 251 -7.92 -8.77 10.96
CA ALA A 251 -8.48 -8.57 9.63
C ALA A 251 -9.99 -8.32 9.65
N GLU A 252 -10.72 -8.99 10.54
CA GLU A 252 -12.18 -8.83 10.73
C GLU A 252 -12.51 -7.45 11.27
N GLU A 253 -11.83 -7.03 12.34
CA GLU A 253 -11.95 -5.68 12.88
C GLU A 253 -11.66 -4.64 11.79
N LEU A 254 -10.57 -4.80 11.02
CA LEU A 254 -10.22 -3.88 9.94
C LEU A 254 -11.24 -3.85 8.81
N PHE A 255 -11.81 -4.99 8.44
CA PHE A 255 -12.78 -5.06 7.35
C PHE A 255 -14.06 -4.25 7.65
N ASP A 256 -14.54 -4.31 8.89
CA ASP A 256 -15.77 -3.65 9.32
C ASP A 256 -15.59 -2.17 9.68
N LEU A 257 -14.34 -1.66 9.73
CA LEU A 257 -14.07 -0.28 10.10
C LEU A 257 -14.49 0.71 8.99
N THR A 258 -15.35 1.64 9.37
CA THR A 258 -15.78 2.77 8.54
C THR A 258 -15.07 4.08 8.90
N ARG A 259 -14.51 4.21 10.11
CA ARG A 259 -13.76 5.40 10.54
C ARG A 259 -12.42 5.52 9.81
N CYS A 260 -11.90 6.73 9.66
CA CYS A 260 -10.60 6.97 9.03
C CYS A 260 -9.46 7.18 10.02
N ASP A 261 -9.77 7.55 11.27
CA ASP A 261 -8.82 7.56 12.38
C ASP A 261 -8.79 6.18 13.08
N VAL A 262 -7.80 5.35 12.73
CA VAL A 262 -7.70 3.97 13.21
C VAL A 262 -6.49 3.75 14.13
N SER A 263 -6.73 3.04 15.23
CA SER A 263 -5.69 2.43 16.06
C SER A 263 -5.84 0.91 15.94
N THR A 264 -4.80 0.26 15.41
CA THR A 264 -4.77 -1.19 15.20
C THR A 264 -3.84 -1.84 16.21
N ARG A 265 -4.18 -3.07 16.61
CA ARG A 265 -3.31 -3.90 17.43
C ARG A 265 -2.06 -4.30 16.64
N MET A 266 -0.99 -4.62 17.36
CA MET A 266 0.19 -5.25 16.77
C MET A 266 -0.15 -6.68 16.36
N ASN A 267 0.47 -7.16 15.28
CA ASN A 267 0.42 -8.56 14.91
C ASN A 267 1.44 -9.38 15.74
N GLU A 268 1.27 -10.70 15.76
CA GLU A 268 2.14 -11.61 16.52
C GLU A 268 3.54 -11.75 15.92
N LEU A 269 3.73 -11.35 14.65
CA LEU A 269 5.03 -11.37 13.97
C LEU A 269 5.95 -10.20 14.41
N GLY A 270 5.53 -9.39 15.37
CA GLY A 270 6.30 -8.24 15.87
C GLY A 270 6.51 -7.14 14.82
N THR A 271 5.77 -7.18 13.70
CA THR A 271 5.84 -6.17 12.66
C THR A 271 4.73 -5.15 12.91
N ASP A 272 5.10 -3.93 13.30
CA ASP A 272 4.12 -2.86 13.50
C ASP A 272 3.53 -2.39 12.16
N LEU A 273 2.36 -2.94 11.81
CA LEU A 273 1.57 -2.53 10.64
C LEU A 273 0.64 -1.35 10.94
N SER A 274 0.66 -0.77 12.15
CA SER A 274 -0.28 0.29 12.52
C SER A 274 -0.14 1.53 11.64
N SER A 275 1.09 1.87 11.25
CA SER A 275 1.34 2.95 10.28
C SER A 275 0.69 2.66 8.93
N VAL A 276 0.81 1.43 8.42
CA VAL A 276 0.25 1.00 7.13
C VAL A 276 -1.28 1.13 7.14
N TRP A 277 -1.93 0.63 8.20
CA TRP A 277 -3.38 0.73 8.33
C TRP A 277 -3.84 2.18 8.47
N ARG A 278 -3.22 2.98 9.34
CA ARG A 278 -3.54 4.42 9.45
C ARG A 278 -3.48 5.12 8.10
N ARG A 279 -2.44 4.87 7.30
CA ARG A 279 -2.32 5.42 5.94
C ARG A 279 -3.46 4.99 5.03
N ALA A 280 -3.80 3.69 5.04
CA ALA A 280 -4.84 3.14 4.17
C ALA A 280 -6.24 3.68 4.48
N PHE A 281 -6.56 3.82 5.77
CA PHE A 281 -7.85 4.37 6.21
C PHE A 281 -7.93 5.88 6.00
N ARG A 282 -6.90 6.63 6.37
CA ARG A 282 -6.81 8.08 6.08
C ARG A 282 -6.93 8.38 4.58
N TYR A 283 -6.41 7.50 3.72
CA TYR A 283 -6.47 7.69 2.28
C TYR A 283 -7.91 7.79 1.72
N ARG A 284 -8.92 7.26 2.43
CA ARG A 284 -10.34 7.49 2.08
C ARG A 284 -10.68 8.98 2.10
N ALA A 285 -10.35 9.67 3.20
CA ALA A 285 -10.54 11.12 3.31
C ALA A 285 -9.68 11.90 2.30
N GLU A 286 -8.42 11.51 2.07
CA GLU A 286 -7.54 12.20 1.10
C GLU A 286 -8.12 12.17 -0.33
N ARG A 287 -8.76 11.05 -0.70
CA ARG A 287 -9.42 10.90 -2.00
C ARG A 287 -10.66 11.77 -2.12
N GLU A 288 -11.50 11.77 -1.09
CA GLU A 288 -12.67 12.67 -1.02
C GLU A 288 -12.26 14.15 -1.06
N ALA A 289 -11.18 14.52 -0.36
CA ALA A 289 -10.62 15.87 -0.40
C ALA A 289 -10.27 16.29 -1.83
N THR A 290 -9.62 15.39 -2.57
CA THR A 290 -9.22 15.60 -3.96
C THR A 290 -10.43 15.73 -4.88
N ALA A 291 -11.41 14.83 -4.74
CA ALA A 291 -12.65 14.87 -5.51
C ALA A 291 -13.44 16.16 -5.25
N ASN A 292 -13.63 16.55 -3.99
CA ASN A 292 -14.32 17.77 -3.61
C ASN A 292 -13.56 19.03 -4.08
N ALA A 293 -12.23 19.04 -4.00
CA ALA A 293 -11.44 20.15 -4.52
C ALA A 293 -11.61 20.33 -6.02
N LEU A 294 -11.59 19.24 -6.79
CA LEU A 294 -11.85 19.29 -8.23
C LEU A 294 -13.27 19.76 -8.56
N ARG A 295 -14.28 19.31 -7.81
CA ARG A 295 -15.68 19.79 -7.97
C ARG A 295 -15.79 21.30 -7.77
N VAL A 296 -15.21 21.84 -6.70
CA VAL A 296 -15.21 23.29 -6.43
C VAL A 296 -14.53 24.06 -7.56
N ARG A 297 -13.41 23.56 -8.10
CA ARG A 297 -12.71 24.19 -9.24
C ARG A 297 -13.54 24.18 -10.52
N GLU A 298 -14.45 23.21 -10.66
CA GLU A 298 -15.45 23.14 -11.74
C GLU A 298 -16.74 23.91 -11.41
N TRP A 299 -16.76 24.72 -10.34
CA TRP A 299 -17.94 25.46 -9.88
C TRP A 299 -19.13 24.57 -9.48
N LYS A 300 -18.87 23.33 -9.08
CA LYS A 300 -19.86 22.39 -8.56
C LYS A 300 -19.88 22.42 -7.04
N SER A 301 -21.04 22.11 -6.44
CA SER A 301 -21.16 21.91 -5.00
C SER A 301 -20.29 20.73 -4.54
N ILE A 302 -19.74 20.81 -3.33
CA ILE A 302 -19.06 19.68 -2.69
C ILE A 302 -20.06 18.57 -2.36
N ASP A 303 -19.57 17.35 -2.24
CA ASP A 303 -20.24 16.31 -1.47
C ASP A 303 -19.86 16.47 0.00
N THR A 304 -20.84 16.80 0.84
CA THR A 304 -20.63 17.00 2.28
C THR A 304 -20.49 15.68 3.03
N GLY A 305 -21.02 14.59 2.46
CA GLY A 305 -20.89 13.26 3.02
C GLY A 305 -19.46 12.73 2.93
N SER A 306 -19.05 11.95 3.92
CA SER A 306 -17.79 11.21 3.90
C SER A 306 -18.06 9.72 4.07
N ARG A 307 -17.21 8.89 3.44
CA ARG A 307 -17.15 7.45 3.74
C ARG A 307 -16.45 7.19 5.08
N CYS A 308 -15.77 8.18 5.62
CA CYS A 308 -15.23 8.17 6.98
C CYS A 308 -16.37 8.47 7.96
N SER A 309 -16.80 7.50 8.74
CA SER A 309 -17.92 7.69 9.70
C SER A 309 -17.61 8.65 10.86
N ASP A 310 -16.38 9.14 10.96
CA ASP A 310 -15.85 10.00 12.02
C ASP A 310 -15.63 11.45 11.58
N GLY A 311 -16.11 11.86 10.40
CA GLY A 311 -16.09 13.25 9.97
C GLY A 311 -16.89 13.53 8.68
N GLU A 312 -16.91 14.81 8.30
CA GLU A 312 -17.68 15.34 7.17
C GLU A 312 -16.87 16.44 6.46
N TRP A 313 -17.28 16.81 5.24
CA TRP A 313 -16.63 17.87 4.46
C TRP A 313 -17.36 19.20 4.56
N MET A 314 -16.60 20.26 4.79
CA MET A 314 -17.09 21.64 4.82
C MET A 314 -16.32 22.51 3.82
N PHE A 315 -17.02 23.48 3.21
CA PHE A 315 -16.41 24.46 2.32
C PHE A 315 -16.96 25.85 2.61
N ASP A 316 -16.07 26.80 2.90
CA ASP A 316 -16.43 28.19 3.27
C ASP A 316 -16.43 29.17 2.09
N GLY A 317 -16.28 28.66 0.86
CA GLY A 317 -16.13 29.47 -0.35
C GLY A 317 -14.69 29.63 -0.83
N THR A 318 -13.70 29.37 0.03
CA THR A 318 -12.26 29.44 -0.27
C THR A 318 -11.49 28.19 0.15
N THR A 319 -11.84 27.63 1.30
CA THR A 319 -11.14 26.55 1.97
C THR A 319 -12.06 25.35 2.12
N LEU A 320 -11.61 24.20 1.59
CA LEU A 320 -12.20 22.89 1.84
C LEU A 320 -11.54 22.29 3.07
N ARG A 321 -12.32 21.80 4.03
CA ARG A 321 -11.78 21.17 5.22
C ARG A 321 -12.59 19.97 5.68
N PHE A 322 -11.90 18.97 6.20
CA PHE A 322 -12.51 17.88 6.94
C PHE A 322 -12.85 18.37 8.36
N SER A 323 -13.99 17.93 8.91
CA SER A 323 -14.51 18.42 10.19
C SER A 323 -13.65 18.04 11.40
N ARG A 324 -12.80 17.03 11.26
CA ARG A 324 -11.93 16.52 12.32
C ARG A 324 -10.48 16.39 11.84
N GLU A 325 -9.54 16.51 12.76
CA GLU A 325 -8.16 16.12 12.52
C GLU A 325 -8.02 14.59 12.63
N ILE A 326 -7.53 13.96 11.56
CA ILE A 326 -7.14 12.55 11.59
C ILE A 326 -5.65 12.49 11.94
N ALA A 327 -5.27 11.67 12.90
CA ALA A 327 -3.89 11.54 13.33
C ALA A 327 -2.96 11.15 12.17
N THR A 328 -1.74 11.69 12.20
CA THR A 328 -0.65 11.31 11.28
C THR A 328 0.46 10.65 12.08
N ALA A 329 1.18 9.70 11.47
CA ALA A 329 2.29 9.01 12.13
C ALA A 329 3.60 9.43 11.46
N ALA A 330 4.49 10.11 12.20
CA ALA A 330 5.83 10.40 11.69
C ALA A 330 6.54 9.09 11.25
N PRO A 331 7.35 9.11 10.18
CA PRO A 331 7.79 10.27 9.40
C PRO A 331 6.82 10.66 8.26
N ASP A 332 5.56 10.20 8.27
CA ASP A 332 4.63 10.50 7.20
C ASP A 332 4.35 11.99 7.06
N SER A 333 4.33 12.43 5.81
CA SER A 333 4.00 13.78 5.40
C SER A 333 2.80 13.72 4.45
N PRO A 334 1.58 13.42 4.96
CA PRO A 334 0.42 13.17 4.13
C PRO A 334 -0.17 14.45 3.54
N MET A 335 -1.05 14.28 2.57
CA MET A 335 -1.89 15.36 2.08
C MET A 335 -2.68 15.99 3.25
N PRO A 336 -2.71 17.33 3.37
CA PRO A 336 -3.54 17.98 4.36
C PRO A 336 -5.02 17.80 4.01
N LEU A 337 -5.85 17.65 5.04
CA LEU A 337 -7.32 17.61 4.89
C LEU A 337 -7.94 19.01 4.99
N VAL A 338 -7.11 20.03 4.77
CA VAL A 338 -7.48 21.45 4.67
C VAL A 338 -6.81 21.99 3.42
N LEU A 339 -7.61 22.32 2.40
CA LEU A 339 -7.16 22.75 1.08
C LEU A 339 -7.71 24.13 0.77
N ARG A 340 -6.80 25.07 0.45
CA ARG A 340 -7.15 26.39 -0.08
C ARG A 340 -7.27 26.31 -1.59
N ILE A 341 -8.51 26.37 -2.07
CA ILE A 341 -8.86 26.13 -3.49
C ILE A 341 -8.88 27.44 -4.27
N LYS A 342 -9.26 28.55 -3.63
CA LYS A 342 -9.14 29.89 -4.20
C LYS A 342 -7.95 30.63 -3.57
N PRO A 343 -7.14 31.35 -4.37
CA PRO A 343 -6.04 32.16 -3.86
C PRO A 343 -6.54 33.36 -3.03
#